data_AF-A0A1W1UTG1-F1
#
_entry.id   AF-A0A1W1UTG1-F1
#
_cell.length_a   1.000
_cell.length_b   1.000
_cell.length_c   1.000
_cell.angle_alpha   90.00
_cell.angle_beta   90.00
_cell.angle_gamma   90.00
#
_symmetry.space_group_name_H-M   'P 1'
#
loop_
_entity.id
_entity.type
_entity.pdbx_description
1 polymer ?
#
loop_
_entity_poly.entity_id
_entity_poly.type
_entity_poly.pdbx_seq_one_letter_code
_entity_poly.pdbx_strand_id
1 'polypeptide(L)' 'MLEHRSQQTEAGLNRQARCKIAVSLSGQQLIKQSQSITVGSKLLIVGFITAHKSNNGLSQLVLHAEQIEFID' A
#
# COMPACT_ATOMS: atom_id res chain seq x y z
N MET A 1 -0.22 -2.01 8.54
CA MET A 1 0.05 -0.79 7.75
C MET A 1 1.38 -1.01 7.04
N LEU A 2 1.44 -0.78 5.73
CA LEU A 2 2.67 -0.96 4.94
C LEU A 2 3.43 0.35 4.82
N GLU A 3 4.74 0.25 4.67
CA GLU A 3 5.58 1.40 4.38
C GLU A 3 5.97 1.38 2.90
N HIS A 4 5.57 2.42 2.19
CA HIS A 4 6.02 2.69 0.83
C HIS A 4 7.34 3.48 0.88
N ARG A 5 8.31 3.04 0.09
CA ARG A 5 9.57 3.76 -0.15
C ARG A 5 9.84 3.78 -1.65
N SER A 6 10.05 4.95 -2.22
CA SER A 6 10.47 5.10 -3.61
C SER A 6 11.30 6.37 -3.80
N GLN A 7 11.93 6.47 -4.98
CA GLN A 7 12.56 7.70 -5.44
C GLN A 7 11.71 8.28 -6.58
N GLN A 8 11.37 9.55 -6.49
CA GLN A 8 10.58 10.28 -7.46
C GLN A 8 11.42 11.42 -8.04
N THR A 9 11.10 11.83 -9.28
CA THR A 9 11.64 13.07 -9.85
C THR A 9 10.61 14.16 -9.69
N GLU A 10 10.95 15.22 -8.98
CA GLU A 10 10.10 16.38 -8.73
C GLU A 10 10.88 17.64 -9.10
N ALA A 11 10.35 18.46 -10.02
CA ALA A 11 11.02 19.65 -10.55
C ALA A 11 12.47 19.38 -11.04
N GLY A 12 12.70 18.22 -11.65
CA GLY A 12 14.02 17.80 -12.15
C GLY A 12 14.99 17.32 -11.07
N LEU A 13 14.57 17.25 -9.80
CA LEU A 13 15.39 16.80 -8.68
C LEU A 13 14.90 15.45 -8.13
N ASN A 14 15.83 14.63 -7.68
CA ASN A 14 15.53 13.35 -7.03
C ASN A 14 15.00 13.59 -5.61
N ARG A 15 13.86 13.00 -5.28
CA ARG A 15 13.22 13.05 -3.97
C ARG A 15 12.93 11.66 -3.44
N GLN A 16 13.10 11.47 -2.14
CA GLN A 16 12.64 10.25 -1.47
C GLN A 16 11.18 10.41 -1.09
N ALA A 17 10.33 9.54 -1.63
CA ALA A 17 8.94 9.42 -1.21
C ALA A 17 8.84 8.31 -0.17
N ARG A 18 8.33 8.65 1.02
CA ARG A 18 8.07 7.69 2.09
C ARG A 18 6.67 7.95 2.65
N CYS A 19 5.84 6.93 2.71
CA CYS A 19 4.55 7.03 3.38
C CYS A 19 4.18 5.71 4.03
N LYS A 20 3.39 5.79 5.11
CA LYS A 20 2.72 4.63 5.67
C LYS A 20 1.29 4.63 5.17
N ILE A 21 0.88 3.54 4.54
CA ILE A 21 -0.44 3.41 3.92
C ILE A 21 -1.13 2.15 4.43
N ALA A 22 -2.42 2.26 4.72
CA ALA A 22 -3.25 1.10 4.99
C ALA A 22 -3.62 0.42 3.68
N VAL A 23 -3.57 -0.91 3.66
CA VAL A 23 -3.98 -1.69 2.50
C VAL A 23 -5.14 -2.58 2.91
N SER A 24 -6.21 -2.51 2.11
CA SER A 24 -7.39 -3.35 2.26
C SER A 24 -7.38 -4.43 1.19
N LEU A 25 -7.65 -5.68 1.58
CA LEU A 25 -7.70 -6.83 0.70
C LEU A 25 -9.12 -7.38 0.67
N SER A 26 -9.65 -7.61 -0.53
CA SER A 26 -10.98 -8.17 -0.73
C SER A 26 -10.91 -9.32 -1.73
N GLY A 27 -11.77 -10.32 -1.55
CA GLY A 27 -11.82 -11.48 -2.43
C GLY A 27 -10.85 -12.60 -2.04
N GLN A 28 -11.29 -13.84 -2.27
CA GLN A 28 -10.65 -15.03 -1.72
C GLN A 28 -9.24 -15.28 -2.29
N GLN A 29 -8.98 -14.87 -3.54
CA GLN A 29 -7.69 -15.02 -4.19
C GLN A 29 -6.59 -14.18 -3.52
N LEU A 30 -6.86 -12.88 -3.31
CA LEU A 30 -5.94 -11.96 -2.65
C LEU A 30 -5.72 -12.32 -1.18
N ILE A 31 -6.77 -12.81 -0.50
CA ILE A 31 -6.64 -13.31 0.88
C ILE A 31 -5.70 -14.52 0.95
N LYS A 32 -5.75 -15.44 0.00
CA LYS A 32 -4.82 -16.58 -0.03
C LYS A 32 -3.38 -16.13 -0.28
N GLN A 33 -3.16 -15.23 -1.24
CA GLN A 33 -1.84 -14.69 -1.55
C GLN A 33 -1.22 -13.96 -0.34
N SER A 34 -2.03 -13.25 0.44
CA SER A 34 -1.54 -12.48 1.59
C SER A 34 -1.09 -13.33 2.78
N GLN A 35 -1.45 -14.62 2.84
CA GLN A 35 -1.02 -15.52 3.91
C GLN A 35 0.49 -15.73 3.96
N SER A 36 1.19 -15.53 2.82
CA SER A 36 2.64 -15.64 2.74
C SER A 36 3.38 -14.33 3.04
N ILE A 37 2.65 -13.23 3.26
CA ILE A 37 3.25 -11.92 3.55
C ILE A 37 3.73 -11.90 5.00
N THR A 38 5.01 -11.60 5.18
CA THR A 38 5.65 -11.46 6.50
C THR A 38 6.27 -10.09 6.66
N VAL A 39 6.59 -9.71 7.91
CA VAL A 39 7.36 -8.48 8.16
C VAL A 39 8.69 -8.56 7.42
N GLY A 40 8.99 -7.53 6.62
CA GLY A 40 10.18 -7.50 5.76
C GLY A 40 9.93 -7.95 4.32
N SER A 41 8.77 -8.54 4.02
CA SER A 41 8.37 -8.80 2.62
C SER A 41 8.33 -7.49 1.84
N LYS A 42 8.99 -7.48 0.68
CA LYS A 42 8.89 -6.39 -0.29
C LYS A 42 7.81 -6.76 -1.31
N LEU A 43 6.91 -5.83 -1.56
CA LEU A 43 5.71 -6.07 -2.34
C LEU A 43 5.50 -4.94 -3.34
N LEU A 44 5.02 -5.31 -4.53
CA LEU A 44 4.32 -4.41 -5.44
C LEU A 44 2.82 -4.65 -5.25
N ILE A 45 2.07 -3.57 -4.96
CA ILE A 45 0.63 -3.64 -4.76
C ILE A 45 -0.01 -2.63 -5.70
N VAL A 46 -0.96 -3.10 -6.51
CA VAL A 46 -1.71 -2.30 -7.48
C VAL A 46 -3.18 -2.33 -7.10
N GLY A 47 -3.84 -1.18 -7.27
CA GLY A 47 -5.26 -1.03 -7.04
C GLY A 47 -5.66 0.44 -7.00
N PHE A 48 -6.72 0.77 -6.25
CA PHE A 48 -7.26 2.13 -6.16
C PHE A 48 -7.27 2.66 -4.72
N ILE A 49 -7.26 3.98 -4.57
CA ILE A 49 -7.26 4.65 -3.26
C ILE A 49 -8.66 5.11 -2.84
N THR A 50 -8.95 4.97 -1.56
CA THR A 50 -10.15 5.50 -0.90
C THR A 50 -9.76 6.25 0.36
N ALA A 51 -10.64 7.15 0.82
CA ALA A 51 -10.50 7.79 2.12
C ALA A 51 -11.54 7.23 3.07
N HIS A 52 -11.11 6.51 4.10
CA HIS A 52 -11.98 6.03 5.16
C HIS A 52 -12.08 7.08 6.26
N LYS A 53 -13.29 7.50 6.59
CA LYS A 53 -13.51 8.39 7.74
C LYS A 53 -13.58 7.54 9.01
N SER A 54 -12.65 7.78 9.93
CA SER A 54 -12.66 7.10 11.22
C SER A 54 -13.62 7.79 12.20
N ASN A 55 -13.98 7.09 13.27
CA ASN A 55 -14.96 7.56 14.26
C ASN A 55 -14.52 8.85 14.99
N ASN A 56 -13.23 9.19 14.97
CA ASN A 56 -12.70 10.44 15.53
C ASN A 56 -12.76 11.61 14.52
N GLY A 57 -13.33 11.40 13.34
CA GLY A 57 -13.47 12.41 12.29
C GLY A 57 -12.28 12.53 11.34
N LEU A 58 -11.15 11.86 11.60
CA LEU A 58 -9.98 11.87 10.72
C LEU A 58 -10.18 10.95 9.52
N SER A 59 -9.81 11.43 8.34
CA SER A 59 -9.76 10.63 7.11
C SER A 59 -8.42 9.90 7.01
N GLN A 60 -8.48 8.60 6.78
CA GLN A 60 -7.33 7.75 6.53
C GLN A 60 -7.31 7.32 5.06
N LEU A 61 -6.18 7.52 4.39
CA LEU A 61 -5.97 7.00 3.05
C LEU A 61 -5.78 5.48 3.09
N VAL A 62 -6.54 4.75 2.28
CA VAL A 62 -6.51 3.29 2.17
C VAL A 62 -6.32 2.91 0.71
N LEU A 63 -5.37 2.01 0.43
CA LEU A 63 -5.21 1.37 -0.86
C LEU A 63 -6.01 0.07 -0.87
N HIS A 64 -7.02 -0.03 -1.71
CA HIS A 64 -7.70 -1.30 -1.98
C HIS A 64 -6.89 -2.06 -3.03
N ALA A 65 -6.30 -3.19 -2.64
CA ALA A 65 -5.49 -3.97 -3.55
C ALA A 65 -6.36 -4.77 -4.53
N GLU A 66 -5.97 -4.74 -5.80
CA GLU A 66 -6.49 -5.59 -6.87
C GLU A 66 -5.45 -6.64 -7.26
N GLN A 67 -4.15 -6.34 -7.09
CA GLN A 67 -3.04 -7.22 -7.37
C GLN A 67 -1.94 -7.07 -6.31
N ILE A 68 -1.27 -8.17 -5.98
CA ILE A 68 -0.12 -8.22 -5.07
C ILE A 68 0.94 -9.12 -5.68
N GLU A 69 2.15 -8.61 -5.78
CA GLU A 69 3.33 -9.34 -6.24
C GLU A 69 4.45 -9.20 -5.21
N PHE A 70 5.16 -10.30 -4.96
CA PHE A 70 6.40 -10.26 -4.20
C PHE A 70 7.52 -9.76 -5.12
N ILE A 71 8.33 -8.83 -4.61
CA ILE A 71 9.48 -8.27 -5.33
C ILE A 71 10.72 -8.41 -4.44
N ASP A 72 11.91 -8.53 -5.04
CA ASP A 72 13.16 -8.78 -4.32
C ASP A 72 13.88 -7.53 -3.77
#